data_AF-R1G905-F1
#
_entry.id   AF-R1G905-F1
#
_cell.length_a   1.000
_cell.length_b   1.000
_cell.length_c   1.000
_cell.angle_alpha   90.00
_cell.angle_beta   90.00
_cell.angle_gamma   90.00
#
_symmetry.space_group_name_H-M   'P 1'
#
loop_
_entity.id
_entity.type
_entity.pdbx_description
1 polymer ?
#
loop_
_entity_poly.entity_id
_entity_poly.type
_entity_poly.pdbx_seq_one_letter_code
_entity_poly.pdbx_strand_id
1 'polypeptide(L)'
;MSEDEYNLDYIIEKSFEEAIEYFNKNGIKVEGLKLIILESPELLIQKYGKDRINENIGGRYDSGTIYIIKSHIKNFADKVSKSMNESSIGNLFTISRNEVLWPVYKNDNDIEKAIAKADAESILIHEIGHRIVGNGEWKASVFEFLVYFYKNELYKYPEVYKIMERNTKRCEKFIQEKNQAFYLPYSLGFCFANDIIYAHENILNKNKESPKLNIKDTIEKFKHFSEEDGTKITKMVNKLLKDYVNIKSTLNIKANMLSCILEKLPNIMDNVNS
;
A
#
# COMPACT_ATOMS: atom_id res chain seq x y z
N MET A 1 -1.31 11.23 -31.34
CA MET A 1 -1.65 11.02 -29.93
C MET A 1 -0.66 11.86 -29.15
N SER A 2 -1.13 12.89 -28.45
CA SER A 2 -0.31 14.02 -27.98
C SER A 2 0.73 13.62 -26.93
N GLU A 3 1.89 14.26 -27.02
CA GLU A 3 2.88 14.37 -25.95
C GLU A 3 2.19 14.89 -24.67
N ASP A 4 2.42 14.22 -23.54
CA ASP A 4 2.08 14.62 -22.16
C ASP A 4 0.61 14.91 -21.79
N GLU A 5 -0.25 13.90 -21.81
CA GLU A 5 -1.68 14.02 -21.40
C GLU A 5 -1.89 14.53 -19.95
N TYR A 6 -0.88 14.45 -19.07
CA TYR A 6 -0.92 15.09 -17.74
C TYR A 6 0.47 15.41 -17.13
N ASN A 7 1.50 15.59 -17.97
CA ASN A 7 2.91 15.85 -17.57
C ASN A 7 3.40 14.87 -16.49
N LEU A 8 3.71 13.64 -16.93
CA LEU A 8 4.15 12.55 -16.05
C LEU A 8 5.42 12.89 -15.26
N ASP A 9 6.36 13.63 -15.86
CA ASP A 9 7.59 14.02 -15.18
C ASP A 9 7.27 14.87 -13.96
N TYR A 10 6.42 15.88 -14.13
CA TYR A 10 5.96 16.72 -13.02
C TYR A 10 5.24 15.89 -11.94
N ILE A 11 4.37 14.96 -12.32
CA ILE A 11 3.67 14.11 -11.34
C ILE A 11 4.66 13.27 -10.53
N ILE A 12 5.63 12.64 -11.19
CA ILE A 12 6.61 11.77 -10.53
C ILE A 12 7.54 12.58 -9.63
N GLU A 13 8.07 13.70 -10.12
CA GLU A 13 8.93 14.61 -9.34
C GLU A 13 8.18 15.14 -8.11
N LYS A 14 6.96 15.64 -8.30
CA LYS A 14 6.15 16.17 -7.20
C LYS A 14 5.81 15.10 -6.18
N SER A 15 5.46 13.90 -6.63
CA SER A 15 5.17 12.76 -5.76
C SER A 15 6.39 12.36 -4.93
N PHE A 16 7.59 12.42 -5.51
CA PHE A 16 8.85 12.14 -4.82
C PHE A 16 9.12 13.20 -3.74
N GLU A 17 9.01 14.49 -4.08
CA GLU A 17 9.16 15.58 -3.11
C GLU A 17 8.19 15.45 -1.93
N GLU A 18 6.90 15.23 -2.21
CA GLU A 18 5.86 15.10 -1.20
C GLU A 18 6.11 13.88 -0.28
N ALA A 19 6.61 12.77 -0.84
CA ALA A 19 6.97 11.60 -0.05
C ALA A 19 8.15 11.88 0.89
N ILE A 20 9.22 12.52 0.39
CA ILE A 20 10.39 12.91 1.21
C ILE A 20 9.97 13.90 2.31
N GLU A 21 9.14 14.89 1.98
CA GLU A 21 8.60 15.83 2.96
C GLU A 21 7.78 15.12 4.05
N TYR A 22 6.93 14.17 3.66
CA TYR A 22 6.15 13.36 4.60
C TYR A 22 7.06 12.56 5.55
N PHE A 23 8.11 11.92 5.04
CA PHE A 23 9.05 11.16 5.88
C PHE A 23 9.79 12.06 6.87
N ASN A 24 10.29 13.20 6.40
CA ASN A 24 10.98 14.17 7.25
C ASN A 24 10.09 14.69 8.38
N LYS A 25 8.82 15.05 8.07
CA LYS A 25 7.83 15.50 9.06
C LYS A 25 7.52 14.43 10.12
N ASN A 26 7.60 13.15 9.76
CA ASN A 26 7.35 12.03 10.67
C ASN A 26 8.63 11.47 11.32
N GLY A 27 9.78 12.14 11.16
CA GLY A 27 11.05 11.71 11.76
C GLY A 27 11.57 10.38 11.23
N ILE A 28 11.18 10.00 10.02
CA ILE A 28 11.66 8.83 9.27
C ILE A 28 12.83 9.32 8.41
N LYS A 29 14.06 8.89 8.73
CA LYS A 29 15.26 9.36 8.03
C LYS A 29 15.36 8.74 6.64
N VAL A 30 15.30 9.58 5.62
CA VAL A 30 15.48 9.19 4.21
C VAL A 30 16.43 10.19 3.56
N GLU A 31 17.71 9.83 3.48
CA GLU A 31 18.76 10.70 2.96
C GLU A 31 19.50 10.03 1.79
N GLY A 32 20.01 10.87 0.88
CA GLY A 32 20.85 10.43 -0.23
C GLY A 32 20.14 9.70 -1.36
N LEU A 33 18.80 9.79 -1.43
CA LEU A 33 18.04 9.23 -2.55
C LEU A 33 18.11 10.12 -3.78
N LYS A 34 18.36 9.50 -4.93
CA LYS A 34 18.31 10.14 -6.25
C LYS A 34 17.15 9.57 -7.05
N LEU A 35 16.32 10.44 -7.65
CA LEU A 35 15.29 10.04 -8.61
C LEU A 35 15.85 10.04 -10.03
N ILE A 36 15.54 9.00 -10.81
CA ILE A 36 15.75 8.93 -12.25
C ILE A 36 14.44 8.50 -12.90
N ILE A 37 13.91 9.32 -13.79
CA ILE A 37 12.71 9.02 -14.57
C ILE A 37 13.15 8.48 -15.92
N LEU A 38 12.58 7.34 -16.32
CA LEU A 38 12.85 6.68 -17.59
C LEU A 38 11.55 6.58 -18.38
N GLU A 39 11.61 6.78 -19.70
CA GLU A 39 10.44 6.58 -20.57
C GLU A 39 9.96 5.13 -20.53
N SER A 40 10.89 4.18 -20.46
CA SER A 40 10.63 2.75 -20.62
C SER A 40 11.76 1.90 -19.99
N PRO A 41 11.55 0.60 -19.73
CA PRO A 41 12.44 -0.19 -18.89
C PRO A 41 13.70 -0.70 -19.60
N GLU A 42 13.92 -0.40 -20.88
CA GLU A 42 14.99 -0.96 -21.70
C GLU A 42 16.38 -0.66 -21.13
N LEU A 43 16.60 0.52 -20.56
CA LEU A 43 17.87 0.85 -19.92
C LEU A 43 18.14 -0.01 -18.68
N LEU A 44 17.11 -0.33 -17.90
CA LEU A 44 17.24 -1.26 -16.78
C LEU A 44 17.45 -2.70 -17.27
N ILE A 45 16.71 -3.12 -18.31
CA ILE A 45 16.87 -4.44 -18.93
C ILE A 45 18.29 -4.62 -19.48
N GLN A 46 18.86 -3.59 -20.12
CA GLN A 46 20.25 -3.61 -20.60
C GLN A 46 21.24 -3.71 -19.44
N LYS A 47 21.00 -3.00 -18.33
CA LYS A 47 21.89 -2.98 -17.17
C LYS A 47 21.86 -4.28 -16.36
N TYR A 48 20.70 -4.90 -16.15
CA TYR A 48 20.53 -6.02 -15.23
C TYR A 48 20.13 -7.35 -15.90
N GLY A 49 19.76 -7.32 -17.18
CA GLY A 49 19.29 -8.49 -17.93
C GLY A 49 17.78 -8.72 -17.83
N LYS A 50 17.22 -9.36 -18.88
CA LYS A 50 15.78 -9.71 -18.98
C LYS A 50 15.31 -10.70 -17.91
N ASP A 51 16.22 -11.51 -17.37
CA ASP A 51 15.89 -12.47 -16.30
C ASP A 51 15.61 -11.78 -14.96
N ARG A 52 16.04 -10.51 -14.80
CA ARG A 52 15.92 -9.75 -13.56
C ARG A 52 14.96 -8.58 -13.65
N ILE A 53 14.67 -8.10 -14.86
CA ILE A 53 13.81 -6.94 -15.10
C ILE A 53 12.73 -7.33 -16.09
N ASN A 54 11.48 -7.26 -15.64
CA ASN A 54 10.29 -7.44 -16.47
C ASN A 54 10.00 -6.16 -17.26
N GLU A 55 9.51 -6.31 -18.50
CA GLU A 55 9.02 -5.21 -19.33
C GLU A 55 7.85 -4.41 -18.69
N ASN A 56 7.17 -5.00 -17.71
CA ASN A 56 6.07 -4.37 -16.98
C ASN A 56 6.50 -3.76 -15.64
N ILE A 57 7.80 -3.60 -15.36
CA ILE A 57 8.27 -3.01 -14.10
C ILE A 57 7.86 -1.53 -13.99
N GLY A 58 7.33 -1.14 -12.82
CA GLY A 58 6.93 0.24 -12.55
C GLY A 58 8.06 1.11 -11.99
N GLY A 59 8.92 0.51 -11.17
CA GLY A 59 10.06 1.18 -10.56
C GLY A 59 11.12 0.20 -10.07
N ARG A 60 12.26 0.74 -9.68
CA ARG A 60 13.36 -0.04 -9.08
C ARG A 60 14.23 0.83 -8.17
N TYR A 61 14.52 0.32 -6.99
CA TYR A 61 15.58 0.82 -6.14
C TYR A 61 16.91 0.10 -6.42
N ASP A 62 17.97 0.88 -6.62
CA ASP A 62 19.35 0.39 -6.67
C ASP A 62 20.30 1.40 -6.00
N SER A 63 20.89 1.01 -4.88
CA SER A 63 22.05 1.69 -4.27
C SER A 63 21.85 3.20 -4.07
N GLY A 64 20.69 3.60 -3.54
CA GLY A 64 20.34 5.01 -3.32
C GLY A 64 19.70 5.70 -4.53
N THR A 65 19.55 5.02 -5.66
CA THR A 65 18.83 5.54 -6.84
C THR A 65 17.48 4.85 -6.98
N ILE A 66 16.43 5.65 -7.19
CA ILE A 66 15.09 5.20 -7.53
C ILE A 66 14.86 5.48 -9.00
N TYR A 67 14.57 4.42 -9.75
CA TYR A 67 14.15 4.48 -11.14
C TYR A 67 12.63 4.37 -11.21
N ILE A 68 11.98 5.25 -11.96
CA ILE A 68 10.53 5.18 -12.23
C ILE A 68 10.31 5.12 -13.74
N ILE A 69 9.40 4.24 -14.18
CA ILE A 69 9.14 3.98 -15.60
C ILE A 69 7.82 4.64 -16.03
N LYS A 70 7.88 5.68 -16.87
CA LYS A 70 6.71 6.44 -17.33
C LYS A 70 5.71 5.58 -18.10
N SER A 71 6.20 4.72 -18.98
CA SER A 71 5.32 3.85 -19.78
C SER A 71 4.46 2.92 -18.92
N HIS A 72 4.96 2.49 -17.75
CA HIS A 72 4.18 1.69 -16.80
C HIS A 72 2.99 2.49 -16.26
N ILE A 73 3.25 3.69 -15.71
CA ILE A 73 2.22 4.55 -15.11
C ILE A 73 1.17 4.93 -16.17
N LYS A 74 1.62 5.29 -17.37
CA LYS A 74 0.73 5.60 -18.50
C LYS A 74 -0.18 4.41 -18.83
N ASN A 75 0.41 3.24 -19.05
CA ASN A 75 -0.34 2.03 -19.39
C ASN A 75 -1.32 1.63 -18.27
N PHE A 76 -0.92 1.80 -17.00
CA PHE A 76 -1.78 1.56 -15.86
C PHE A 76 -2.96 2.53 -15.83
N ALA A 77 -2.72 3.83 -15.97
CA ALA A 77 -3.76 4.85 -16.00
C ALA A 77 -4.74 4.60 -17.15
N ASP A 78 -4.24 4.40 -18.38
CA ASP A 78 -5.07 4.12 -19.57
C ASP A 78 -5.95 2.88 -19.36
N LYS A 79 -5.38 1.81 -18.79
CA LYS A 79 -6.08 0.54 -18.54
C LYS A 79 -7.17 0.72 -17.49
N VAL A 80 -6.84 1.37 -16.37
CA VAL A 80 -7.78 1.59 -15.28
C VAL A 80 -8.91 2.49 -15.74
N SER A 81 -8.63 3.62 -16.39
CA SER A 81 -9.63 4.56 -16.88
C SER A 81 -10.63 3.92 -17.85
N LYS A 82 -10.16 3.06 -18.77
CA LYS A 82 -11.05 2.32 -19.69
C LYS A 82 -11.93 1.28 -19.00
N SER A 83 -11.50 0.77 -17.85
CA SER A 83 -12.18 -0.29 -17.11
C SER A 83 -13.00 0.22 -15.91
N MET A 84 -12.96 1.52 -15.64
CA MET A 84 -13.72 2.13 -14.54
C MET A 84 -15.22 2.13 -14.84
N ASN A 85 -15.88 1.04 -14.45
CA ASN A 85 -17.28 1.10 -14.06
C ASN A 85 -17.29 1.77 -12.68
N GLU A 86 -17.67 3.05 -12.61
CA GLU A 86 -17.61 3.90 -11.40
C GLU A 86 -18.15 3.19 -10.14
N SER A 87 -17.27 2.55 -9.38
CA SER A 87 -17.55 2.19 -7.98
C SER A 87 -17.00 3.31 -7.09
N SER A 88 -17.50 4.52 -7.34
CA SER A 88 -17.25 5.67 -6.48
C SER A 88 -17.98 5.47 -5.15
N ILE A 89 -17.31 5.79 -4.05
CA ILE A 89 -17.91 5.85 -2.71
C ILE A 89 -17.66 7.25 -2.19
N GLY A 90 -18.62 8.15 -2.40
CA GLY A 90 -18.45 9.58 -2.10
C GLY A 90 -17.38 10.21 -2.98
N ASN A 91 -16.42 10.91 -2.36
CA ASN A 91 -15.29 11.56 -3.05
C ASN A 91 -14.10 10.61 -3.31
N LEU A 92 -14.26 9.32 -3.03
CA LEU A 92 -13.23 8.31 -3.29
C LEU A 92 -13.65 7.43 -4.47
N PHE A 93 -12.68 7.01 -5.26
CA PHE A 93 -12.80 5.86 -6.14
C PHE A 93 -11.75 4.82 -5.77
N THR A 94 -11.91 3.60 -6.27
CA THR A 94 -10.94 2.53 -6.02
C THR A 94 -10.24 2.09 -7.29
N ILE A 95 -8.92 1.95 -7.22
CA ILE A 95 -8.11 1.26 -8.22
C ILE A 95 -7.67 -0.10 -7.67
N SER A 96 -7.49 -1.11 -8.51
CA SER A 96 -7.05 -2.44 -8.08
C SER A 96 -5.55 -2.61 -8.36
N ARG A 97 -4.74 -2.85 -7.33
CA ARG A 97 -3.31 -3.17 -7.45
C ARG A 97 -3.00 -4.43 -6.65
N ASN A 98 -2.44 -5.44 -7.32
CA ASN A 98 -2.12 -6.75 -6.75
C ASN A 98 -3.25 -7.32 -5.87
N GLU A 99 -4.46 -7.39 -6.42
CA GLU A 99 -5.70 -7.92 -5.81
C GLU A 99 -6.32 -7.09 -4.65
N VAL A 100 -5.67 -6.02 -4.22
CA VAL A 100 -6.16 -5.10 -3.18
C VAL A 100 -6.74 -3.85 -3.82
N LEU A 101 -7.84 -3.34 -3.26
CA LEU A 101 -8.45 -2.08 -3.65
C LEU A 101 -7.76 -0.91 -2.93
N TRP A 102 -7.26 0.04 -3.71
CA TRP A 102 -6.61 1.25 -3.25
C TRP A 102 -7.58 2.43 -3.35
N PRO A 103 -7.89 3.09 -2.23
CA PRO A 103 -8.69 4.31 -2.24
C PRO A 103 -7.89 5.47 -2.86
N VAL A 104 -8.51 6.18 -3.79
CA VAL A 104 -7.96 7.38 -4.44
C VAL A 104 -8.95 8.52 -4.29
N TYR A 105 -8.45 9.66 -3.84
CA TYR A 105 -9.27 10.85 -3.67
C TYR A 105 -9.52 11.54 -5.01
N LYS A 106 -10.79 11.80 -5.31
CA LYS A 106 -11.23 12.51 -6.53
C LYS A 106 -11.12 14.02 -6.27
N ASN A 107 -9.90 14.56 -6.28
CA ASN A 107 -9.69 16.00 -6.10
C ASN A 107 -9.99 16.80 -7.37
N ASP A 108 -9.69 16.21 -8.53
CA ASP A 108 -9.81 16.85 -9.84
C ASP A 108 -10.88 16.14 -10.70
N ASN A 109 -11.41 16.88 -11.68
CA ASN A 109 -12.24 16.29 -12.74
C ASN A 109 -11.42 15.39 -13.68
N ASP A 110 -10.09 15.44 -13.60
CA ASP A 110 -9.16 14.62 -14.37
C ASP A 110 -8.84 13.32 -13.63
N ILE A 111 -9.65 12.30 -13.91
CA ILE A 111 -9.54 10.98 -13.28
C ILE A 111 -8.26 10.25 -13.70
N GLU A 112 -7.81 10.44 -14.94
CA GLU A 112 -6.60 9.82 -15.48
C GLU A 112 -5.37 10.34 -14.75
N LYS A 113 -5.28 11.66 -14.57
CA LYS A 113 -4.24 12.28 -13.77
C LYS A 113 -4.27 11.82 -12.31
N ALA A 114 -5.44 11.67 -11.71
CA ALA A 114 -5.58 11.15 -10.36
C ALA A 114 -5.09 9.70 -10.22
N ILE A 115 -5.40 8.84 -11.22
CA ILE A 115 -4.91 7.47 -11.27
C ILE A 115 -3.39 7.44 -11.45
N ALA A 116 -2.86 8.23 -12.40
CA ALA A 116 -1.43 8.31 -12.66
C ALA A 116 -0.65 8.80 -11.44
N LYS A 117 -1.17 9.83 -10.74
CA LYS A 117 -0.60 10.29 -9.47
C LYS A 117 -0.61 9.18 -8.43
N ALA A 118 -1.75 8.51 -8.22
CA ALA A 118 -1.85 7.45 -7.24
C ALA A 118 -0.87 6.30 -7.52
N ASP A 119 -0.73 5.88 -8.77
CA ASP A 119 0.21 4.82 -9.15
C ASP A 119 1.67 5.26 -9.01
N ALA A 120 2.02 6.46 -9.48
CA ALA A 120 3.36 7.04 -9.34
C ALA A 120 3.79 7.16 -7.87
N GLU A 121 2.92 7.73 -7.02
CA GLU A 121 3.16 7.82 -5.58
C GLU A 121 3.38 6.44 -4.95
N SER A 122 2.54 5.47 -5.31
CA SER A 122 2.62 4.13 -4.75
C SER A 122 3.94 3.46 -5.12
N ILE A 123 4.34 3.50 -6.40
CA ILE A 123 5.63 2.95 -6.85
C ILE A 123 6.79 3.66 -6.14
N LEU A 124 6.78 5.00 -6.09
CA LEU A 124 7.82 5.77 -5.40
C LEU A 124 7.97 5.38 -3.93
N ILE A 125 6.85 5.29 -3.20
CA ILE A 125 6.85 4.90 -1.80
C ILE A 125 7.37 3.47 -1.65
N HIS A 126 7.01 2.55 -2.55
CA HIS A 126 7.52 1.18 -2.55
C HIS A 126 9.05 1.14 -2.65
N GLU A 127 9.61 1.82 -3.65
CA GLU A 127 11.06 1.84 -3.89
C GLU A 127 11.82 2.55 -2.77
N ILE A 128 11.25 3.61 -2.19
CA ILE A 128 11.77 4.23 -0.96
C ILE A 128 11.70 3.24 0.21
N GLY A 129 10.67 2.41 0.27
CA GLY A 129 10.50 1.33 1.23
C GLY A 129 11.71 0.40 1.26
N HIS A 130 12.25 -0.01 0.11
CA HIS A 130 13.44 -0.85 0.07
C HIS A 130 14.66 -0.23 0.77
N ARG A 131 14.80 1.10 0.74
CA ARG A 131 15.86 1.80 1.48
C ARG A 131 15.67 1.74 3.01
N ILE A 132 14.42 1.76 3.47
CA ILE A 132 14.05 1.93 4.88
C ILE A 132 13.84 0.60 5.59
N VAL A 133 13.15 -0.34 4.94
CA VAL A 133 12.71 -1.62 5.50
C VAL A 133 13.40 -2.83 4.90
N GLY A 134 14.33 -2.60 3.97
CA GLY A 134 15.16 -3.60 3.32
C GLY A 134 14.54 -4.18 2.04
N ASN A 135 15.29 -5.07 1.39
CA ASN A 135 14.99 -5.58 0.04
C ASN A 135 13.83 -6.61 -0.03
N GLY A 136 13.02 -6.76 1.02
CA GLY A 136 11.91 -7.72 1.02
C GLY A 136 10.63 -7.11 0.46
N GLU A 137 10.07 -7.71 -0.60
CA GLU A 137 8.87 -7.23 -1.28
C GLU A 137 7.67 -7.14 -0.35
N TRP A 138 7.50 -8.12 0.54
CA TRP A 138 6.44 -8.07 1.57
C TRP A 138 6.59 -6.81 2.45
N LYS A 139 7.80 -6.51 2.93
CA LYS A 139 8.05 -5.34 3.80
C LYS A 139 7.85 -4.04 3.05
N ALA A 140 8.36 -3.95 1.82
CA ALA A 140 8.19 -2.79 0.97
C ALA A 140 6.70 -2.54 0.67
N SER A 141 5.91 -3.58 0.43
CA SER A 141 4.47 -3.46 0.23
C SER A 141 3.68 -3.09 1.49
N VAL A 142 4.05 -3.62 2.67
CA VAL A 142 3.46 -3.14 3.94
C VAL A 142 3.72 -1.64 4.11
N PHE A 143 4.98 -1.23 3.89
CA PHE A 143 5.41 0.16 3.96
C PHE A 143 4.64 1.03 2.96
N GLU A 144 4.52 0.58 1.72
CA GLU A 144 3.85 1.26 0.61
C GLU A 144 2.40 1.63 0.95
N PHE A 145 1.58 0.64 1.27
CA PHE A 145 0.15 0.86 1.53
C PHE A 145 -0.04 1.69 2.81
N LEU A 146 0.77 1.44 3.85
CA LEU A 146 0.71 2.18 5.10
C LEU A 146 1.01 3.66 4.87
N VAL A 147 2.15 3.97 4.25
CA VAL A 147 2.56 5.36 4.02
C VAL A 147 1.60 6.06 3.08
N TYR A 148 1.20 5.42 1.97
CA TYR A 148 0.22 5.98 1.04
C TYR A 148 -1.07 6.38 1.75
N PHE A 149 -1.61 5.52 2.61
CA PHE A 149 -2.86 5.78 3.33
C PHE A 149 -2.78 7.01 4.24
N TYR A 150 -1.71 7.14 5.03
CA TYR A 150 -1.57 8.25 5.98
C TYR A 150 -1.06 9.55 5.32
N LYS A 151 -0.17 9.47 4.34
CA LYS A 151 0.29 10.62 3.53
C LYS A 151 -0.89 11.30 2.86
N ASN A 152 -1.79 10.51 2.27
CA ASN A 152 -2.99 11.02 1.60
C ASN A 152 -4.17 11.26 2.56
N GLU A 153 -3.93 11.22 3.86
CA GLU A 153 -4.91 11.50 4.92
C GLU A 153 -6.22 10.72 4.82
N LEU A 154 -6.16 9.50 4.28
CA LEU A 154 -7.34 8.73 3.92
C LEU A 154 -8.17 8.30 5.14
N TYR A 155 -7.57 8.27 6.34
CA TYR A 155 -8.25 8.07 7.62
C TYR A 155 -9.34 9.11 7.93
N LYS A 156 -9.38 10.25 7.23
CA LYS A 156 -10.42 11.27 7.40
C LYS A 156 -11.77 10.84 6.81
N TYR A 157 -11.78 9.88 5.88
CA TYR A 157 -12.96 9.50 5.10
C TYR A 157 -13.55 8.17 5.61
N PRO A 158 -14.75 8.16 6.22
CA PRO A 158 -15.40 6.93 6.69
C PRO A 158 -15.61 5.88 5.59
N GLU A 159 -15.76 6.32 4.34
CA GLU A 159 -15.90 5.48 3.15
C GLU A 159 -14.70 4.54 2.95
N VAL A 160 -13.51 4.97 3.39
CA VAL A 160 -12.28 4.18 3.25
C VAL A 160 -12.38 2.86 4.00
N TYR A 161 -13.07 2.85 5.14
CA TYR A 161 -13.21 1.64 5.95
C TYR A 161 -14.17 0.63 5.33
N LYS A 162 -15.11 1.06 4.48
CA LYS A 162 -15.91 0.15 3.65
C LYS A 162 -15.04 -0.53 2.58
N ILE A 163 -14.08 0.19 2.02
CA ILE A 163 -13.11 -0.36 1.05
C ILE A 163 -12.20 -1.37 1.76
N MET A 164 -11.70 -1.03 2.96
CA MET A 164 -10.85 -1.92 3.75
C MET A 164 -11.57 -3.21 4.18
N GLU A 165 -12.84 -3.11 4.57
CA GLU A 165 -13.67 -4.28 4.91
C GLU A 165 -13.88 -5.21 3.69
N ARG A 166 -14.00 -4.64 2.48
CA ARG A 166 -14.01 -5.42 1.22
C ARG A 166 -12.65 -6.07 0.96
N ASN A 167 -11.55 -5.34 1.20
CA ASN A 167 -10.20 -5.86 1.04
C ASN A 167 -9.95 -7.05 1.97
N THR A 168 -10.41 -7.05 3.22
CA THR A 168 -10.27 -8.21 4.13
C THR A 168 -10.81 -9.50 3.49
N LYS A 169 -11.94 -9.42 2.77
CA LYS A 169 -12.51 -10.57 2.04
C LYS A 169 -11.72 -10.95 0.79
N ARG A 170 -11.20 -9.96 0.04
CA ARG A 170 -10.35 -10.22 -1.14
C ARG A 170 -9.03 -10.87 -0.74
N CYS A 171 -8.42 -10.35 0.32
CA CYS A 171 -7.19 -10.87 0.91
C CYS A 171 -7.33 -12.32 1.36
N GLU A 172 -8.42 -12.68 2.03
CA GLU A 172 -8.68 -14.08 2.38
C GLU A 172 -8.76 -14.97 1.14
N LYS A 173 -9.52 -14.56 0.11
CA LYS A 173 -9.66 -15.34 -1.13
C LYS A 173 -8.29 -15.57 -1.77
N PHE A 174 -7.49 -14.51 -1.86
CA PHE A 174 -6.13 -14.57 -2.38
C PHE A 174 -5.21 -15.48 -1.55
N ILE A 175 -5.24 -15.38 -0.22
CA ILE A 175 -4.49 -16.22 0.71
C ILE A 175 -4.82 -17.72 0.51
N GLN A 176 -6.08 -18.04 0.24
CA GLN A 176 -6.55 -19.41 0.04
C GLN A 176 -6.19 -19.97 -1.34
N GLU A 177 -6.14 -19.14 -2.39
CA GLU A 177 -6.03 -19.59 -3.78
C GLU A 177 -4.65 -20.15 -4.17
N LYS A 178 -3.60 -20.03 -3.35
CA LYS A 178 -2.25 -20.66 -3.46
C LYS A 178 -1.52 -20.57 -4.81
N ASN A 179 -2.10 -19.99 -5.86
CA ASN A 179 -1.72 -20.23 -7.24
C ASN A 179 -0.91 -19.10 -7.92
N GLN A 180 -0.43 -18.09 -7.21
CA GLN A 180 0.35 -17.01 -7.82
C GLN A 180 1.59 -16.66 -6.99
N ALA A 181 2.65 -17.46 -7.14
CA ALA A 181 3.89 -17.31 -6.39
C ALA A 181 4.57 -15.94 -6.59
N PHE A 182 4.44 -15.32 -7.76
CA PHE A 182 5.18 -14.10 -8.10
C PHE A 182 4.63 -12.83 -7.41
N TYR A 183 3.31 -12.66 -7.32
CA TYR A 183 2.68 -11.49 -6.68
C TYR A 183 2.40 -11.70 -5.18
N LEU A 184 2.67 -12.91 -4.67
CA LEU A 184 2.33 -13.31 -3.31
C LEU A 184 2.92 -12.36 -2.26
N PRO A 185 4.21 -11.98 -2.29
CA PRO A 185 4.75 -11.07 -1.28
C PRO A 185 4.07 -9.69 -1.31
N TYR A 186 3.84 -9.13 -2.50
CA TYR A 186 3.22 -7.82 -2.67
C TYR A 186 1.80 -7.76 -2.09
N SER A 187 0.94 -8.67 -2.56
CA SER A 187 -0.45 -8.76 -2.12
C SER A 187 -0.55 -9.03 -0.62
N LEU A 188 0.30 -9.91 -0.06
CA LEU A 188 0.31 -10.16 1.38
C LEU A 188 0.73 -8.92 2.18
N GLY A 189 1.72 -8.15 1.71
CA GLY A 189 2.13 -6.92 2.36
C GLY A 189 0.99 -5.88 2.37
N PHE A 190 0.29 -5.71 1.26
CA PHE A 190 -0.89 -4.85 1.15
C PHE A 190 -2.03 -5.31 2.06
N CYS A 191 -2.31 -6.62 2.10
CA CYS A 191 -3.32 -7.19 2.97
C CYS A 191 -3.02 -6.96 4.44
N PHE A 192 -1.77 -7.15 4.86
CA PHE A 192 -1.36 -6.89 6.23
C PHE A 192 -1.54 -5.41 6.60
N ALA A 193 -1.05 -4.49 5.76
CA ALA A 193 -1.22 -3.06 5.97
C ALA A 193 -2.70 -2.65 6.04
N ASN A 194 -3.54 -3.14 5.11
CA ASN A 194 -4.98 -2.93 5.12
C ASN A 194 -5.61 -3.36 6.47
N ASP A 195 -5.28 -4.56 6.93
CA ASP A 195 -5.92 -5.15 8.10
C ASP A 195 -5.47 -4.47 9.40
N ILE A 196 -4.18 -4.10 9.54
CA ILE A 196 -3.71 -3.35 10.72
C ILE A 196 -4.30 -1.95 10.78
N ILE A 197 -4.44 -1.27 9.64
CA ILE A 197 -5.02 0.08 9.59
C ILE A 197 -6.50 0.00 9.93
N TYR A 198 -7.23 -0.93 9.34
CA TYR A 198 -8.65 -1.10 9.63
C TYR A 198 -8.90 -1.46 11.09
N ALA A 199 -8.11 -2.38 11.66
CA ALA A 199 -8.22 -2.73 13.06
C ALA A 199 -7.93 -1.54 13.97
N HIS A 200 -6.85 -0.80 13.72
CA HIS A 200 -6.48 0.36 14.53
C HIS A 200 -7.50 1.50 14.39
N GLU A 201 -7.70 2.01 13.18
CA GLU A 201 -8.43 3.24 12.94
C GLU A 201 -9.96 3.06 13.05
N ASN A 202 -10.50 1.93 12.60
CA ASN A 202 -11.95 1.75 12.52
C ASN A 202 -12.54 0.90 13.65
N ILE A 203 -11.74 0.05 14.29
CA ILE A 203 -12.23 -0.80 15.37
C ILE A 203 -11.79 -0.26 16.73
N LEU A 204 -10.48 -0.15 16.95
CA LEU A 204 -9.92 0.27 18.24
C LEU A 204 -10.08 1.77 18.48
N ASN A 205 -9.89 2.57 17.44
CA ASN A 205 -9.92 4.03 17.53
C ASN A 205 -11.19 4.64 16.91
N LYS A 206 -12.31 3.91 16.91
CA LYS A 206 -13.54 4.37 16.26
C LYS A 206 -14.06 5.71 16.79
N ASN A 207 -13.88 5.95 18.10
CA ASN A 207 -14.29 7.20 18.76
C ASN A 207 -13.23 8.32 18.66
N LYS A 208 -12.09 8.06 18.01
CA LYS A 208 -10.94 8.98 17.90
C LYS A 208 -10.36 9.42 19.26
N GLU A 209 -10.48 8.55 20.26
CA GLU A 209 -9.98 8.78 21.63
C GLU A 209 -8.48 8.43 21.73
N SER A 210 -7.99 7.52 20.90
CA SER A 210 -6.58 7.15 20.83
C SER A 210 -5.84 8.00 19.80
N PRO A 211 -4.54 8.26 19.99
CA PRO A 211 -3.72 8.88 18.96
C PRO A 211 -3.72 8.03 17.68
N LYS A 212 -3.51 8.68 16.54
CA LYS A 212 -3.29 7.98 15.27
C LYS A 212 -2.12 7.01 15.42
N LEU A 213 -2.15 5.95 14.61
CA LEU A 213 -1.05 4.99 14.55
C LEU A 213 0.28 5.73 14.31
N ASN A 214 1.26 5.55 15.19
CA ASN A 214 2.58 6.13 15.00
C ASN A 214 3.30 5.37 13.88
N ILE A 215 3.31 5.97 12.69
CA ILE A 215 3.84 5.36 11.47
C ILE A 215 5.31 4.99 11.60
N LYS A 216 6.11 5.84 12.25
CA LYS A 216 7.52 5.55 12.48
C LYS A 216 7.69 4.31 13.36
N ASP A 217 7.02 4.26 14.50
CA ASP A 217 7.13 3.13 15.43
C ASP A 217 6.60 1.83 14.79
N THR A 218 5.50 1.91 14.04
CA THR A 218 4.97 0.76 13.31
C THR A 218 5.98 0.25 12.28
N ILE A 219 6.58 1.15 11.50
CA ILE A 219 7.64 0.81 10.54
C ILE A 219 8.81 0.13 11.23
N GLU A 220 9.33 0.68 12.33
CA GLU A 220 10.44 0.06 13.07
C GLU A 220 10.09 -1.37 13.54
N LYS A 221 8.85 -1.61 13.98
CA LYS A 221 8.44 -2.95 14.44
C LYS A 221 8.53 -4.01 13.34
N PHE A 222 7.98 -3.76 12.15
CA PHE A 222 7.94 -4.80 11.11
C PHE A 222 9.22 -4.91 10.28
N LYS A 223 10.17 -3.96 10.39
CA LYS A 223 11.50 -4.09 9.77
C LYS A 223 12.20 -5.39 10.12
N HIS A 224 12.00 -5.85 11.35
CA HIS A 224 12.65 -7.03 11.92
C HIS A 224 12.01 -8.36 11.49
N PHE A 225 10.82 -8.34 10.88
CA PHE A 225 10.18 -9.57 10.41
C PHE A 225 10.89 -10.13 9.18
N SER A 226 11.04 -11.46 9.18
CA SER A 226 11.34 -12.20 7.96
C SER A 226 10.11 -12.19 7.04
N GLU A 227 10.29 -12.46 5.76
CA GLU A 227 9.16 -12.57 4.83
C GLU A 227 8.24 -13.77 5.15
N GLU A 228 8.83 -14.84 5.69
CA GLU A 228 8.08 -16.02 6.14
C GLU A 228 7.18 -15.67 7.34
N ASP A 229 7.73 -14.96 8.33
CA ASP A 229 6.97 -14.52 9.50
C ASP A 229 5.92 -13.50 9.11
N GLY A 230 6.27 -12.54 8.25
CA GLY A 230 5.34 -11.59 7.66
C GLY A 230 4.16 -12.29 7.00
N THR A 231 4.41 -13.34 6.22
CA THR A 231 3.38 -14.18 5.60
C THR A 231 2.49 -14.88 6.63
N LYS A 232 3.07 -15.51 7.66
CA LYS A 232 2.32 -16.20 8.73
C LYS A 232 1.43 -15.22 9.48
N ILE A 233 1.98 -14.08 9.88
CA ILE A 233 1.26 -13.02 10.61
C ILE A 233 0.13 -12.47 9.74
N THR A 234 0.39 -12.19 8.47
CA THR A 234 -0.64 -11.71 7.52
C THR A 234 -1.85 -12.65 7.51
N LYS A 235 -1.62 -13.95 7.35
CA LYS A 235 -2.69 -14.97 7.33
C LYS A 235 -3.48 -15.00 8.63
N MET A 236 -2.78 -14.95 9.76
CA MET A 236 -3.40 -14.98 11.07
C MET A 236 -4.25 -13.73 11.32
N VAL A 237 -3.71 -12.53 11.05
CA VAL A 237 -4.42 -11.26 11.22
C VAL A 237 -5.64 -11.18 10.29
N ASN A 238 -5.49 -11.56 9.03
CA ASN A 238 -6.59 -11.54 8.06
C ASN A 238 -7.75 -12.46 8.49
N LYS A 239 -7.43 -13.67 8.95
CA LYS A 239 -8.43 -14.61 9.47
C LYS A 239 -9.20 -14.04 10.66
N LEU A 240 -8.47 -13.50 11.65
CA LEU A 240 -9.09 -12.86 12.82
C LEU A 240 -10.01 -11.71 12.42
N LEU A 241 -9.57 -10.88 11.48
CA LEU A 241 -10.34 -9.73 11.04
C LEU A 241 -11.56 -10.12 10.21
N LYS A 242 -11.44 -11.13 9.35
CA LYS A 242 -12.58 -11.71 8.61
C LYS A 242 -13.63 -12.25 9.57
N ASP A 243 -13.21 -13.01 10.59
CA ASP A 243 -14.13 -13.53 11.60
C ASP A 243 -14.86 -12.40 12.31
N TYR A 244 -14.16 -11.31 12.66
CA TYR A 244 -14.80 -10.11 13.19
C TYR A 244 -15.81 -9.47 12.22
N VAL A 245 -15.42 -9.23 10.96
CA VAL A 245 -16.29 -8.62 9.95
C VAL A 245 -17.56 -9.45 9.75
N ASN A 246 -17.42 -10.78 9.72
CA ASN A 246 -18.55 -11.70 9.61
C ASN A 246 -19.46 -11.64 10.85
N ILE A 247 -18.88 -11.68 12.04
CA ILE A 247 -19.62 -11.57 13.32
C ILE A 247 -20.35 -10.23 13.40
N LYS A 248 -19.69 -9.11 13.15
CA LYS A 248 -20.27 -7.76 13.13
C LYS A 248 -21.45 -7.66 12.14
N SER A 249 -21.35 -8.31 10.98
CA SER A 249 -22.43 -8.33 9.98
C SER A 249 -23.63 -9.20 10.40
N THR A 250 -23.40 -10.19 11.26
CA THR A 250 -24.41 -11.18 11.68
C THR A 250 -25.05 -10.84 13.03
N LEU A 251 -24.28 -10.22 13.93
CA LEU A 251 -24.66 -9.87 15.28
C LEU A 251 -24.42 -8.38 15.46
N ASN A 252 -25.48 -7.61 15.72
CA ASN A 252 -25.44 -6.17 16.01
C ASN A 252 -24.81 -5.90 17.40
N ILE A 253 -23.63 -6.48 17.68
CA ILE A 253 -22.97 -6.55 18.99
C ILE A 253 -21.99 -5.38 19.15
N LYS A 254 -22.06 -4.73 20.32
CA LYS A 254 -21.17 -3.65 20.75
C LYS A 254 -19.72 -4.14 20.93
N ALA A 255 -18.77 -3.26 20.61
CA ALA A 255 -17.32 -3.44 20.44
C ALA A 255 -16.50 -4.16 21.54
N ASN A 256 -17.09 -4.50 22.70
CA ASN A 256 -16.37 -4.91 23.90
C ASN A 256 -15.72 -6.30 23.84
N MET A 257 -16.21 -7.22 22.99
CA MET A 257 -15.60 -8.55 22.88
C MET A 257 -14.33 -8.56 22.00
N LEU A 258 -14.15 -7.53 21.15
CA LEU A 258 -13.02 -7.46 20.23
C LEU A 258 -11.81 -6.72 20.79
N SER A 259 -11.99 -5.79 21.74
CA SER A 259 -10.84 -5.18 22.44
C SER A 259 -9.98 -6.28 23.05
N CYS A 260 -10.58 -7.32 23.61
CA CYS A 260 -9.88 -8.46 24.21
C CYS A 260 -9.09 -9.33 23.21
N ILE A 261 -9.48 -9.37 21.93
CA ILE A 261 -8.75 -10.12 20.87
C ILE A 261 -7.63 -9.25 20.27
N LEU A 262 -7.88 -7.95 20.09
CA LEU A 262 -6.93 -7.01 19.52
C LEU A 262 -5.91 -6.46 20.54
N GLU A 263 -6.23 -6.43 21.84
CA GLU A 263 -5.28 -6.20 22.94
C GLU A 263 -4.19 -7.28 22.99
N LYS A 264 -4.44 -8.45 22.38
CA LYS A 264 -3.43 -9.51 22.24
C LYS A 264 -2.57 -9.38 20.98
N LEU A 265 -2.91 -8.51 20.04
CA LEU A 265 -2.11 -8.28 18.82
C LEU A 265 -0.70 -7.73 19.13
N PRO A 266 -0.52 -6.79 20.09
CA PRO A 266 0.80 -6.43 20.61
C PRO A 266 1.59 -7.64 21.13
N ASN A 267 0.95 -8.52 21.92
CA ASN A 267 1.60 -9.72 22.46
C ASN A 267 1.99 -10.74 21.37
N ILE A 268 1.30 -10.74 20.21
CA ILE A 268 1.70 -11.57 19.07
C ILE A 268 2.90 -10.98 18.33
N MET A 269 3.06 -9.65 18.32
CA MET A 269 4.25 -9.00 17.79
C MET A 269 5.49 -9.23 18.68
N ASP A 270 5.30 -9.37 19.99
CA ASP A 270 6.38 -9.64 20.95
C ASP A 270 6.80 -11.13 20.97
N ASN A 271 5.87 -12.06 20.78
CA ASN A 271 6.14 -13.51 20.76
C ASN A 271 6.77 -14.06 19.47
N VAL A 272 6.89 -13.24 18.41
CA VAL A 272 7.60 -13.64 17.17
C VAL A 272 9.12 -13.42 17.30
N ASN A 273 9.56 -12.69 18.34
CA ASN A 273 10.97 -12.43 18.64
C ASN A 273 11.52 -13.26 19.81
N SER A 274 10.79 -14.28 20.29
CA SER A 274 11.18 -15.15 21.41
C SER A 274 11.55 -16.56 20.97
#